data_AF-A0A6A5A6S9-F1
#
_entry.id   AF-A0A6A5A6S9-F1
#
_cell.length_a   1.000
_cell.length_b   1.000
_cell.length_c   1.000
_cell.angle_alpha   90.00
_cell.angle_beta   90.00
_cell.angle_gamma   90.00
#
_symmetry.space_group_name_H-M   'P 1'
#
loop_
_entity.id
_entity.type
_entity.pdbx_description
1 polymer ?
#
loop_
_entity_poly.entity_id
_entity_poly.type
_entity_poly.pdbx_seq_one_letter_code
_entity_poly.pdbx_strand_id
1 'polypeptide(L)'
;MKWLHWLNSLPLASCLLVDSFAVLQNGDVLFEVANALQTLQPPPAKALATAQSAHKIQQVLAVVLPHVPKHSSSHHHVLRDPESVLDILEGQIPAICATLSILKTLWMQKHIRRLQQQYIHGQVDKLHRNVPQTPPPERPPTTRVKTTVAVSYPTPTTRLVPKVFRPPGLAWNT
;
A
#
# COMPACT_ATOMS: atom_id res chain seq x y z
N MET A 1 -5.55 -1.99 -24.92
CA MET A 1 -5.18 -0.55 -24.87
C MET A 1 -5.33 0.14 -23.51
N LYS A 2 -6.27 -0.24 -22.62
CA LYS A 2 -6.45 0.42 -21.30
C LYS A 2 -5.21 0.38 -20.38
N TRP A 3 -4.43 -0.70 -20.42
CA TRP A 3 -3.23 -0.87 -19.59
C TRP A 3 -2.08 0.07 -19.96
N LEU A 4 -1.80 0.22 -21.26
CA LEU A 4 -0.73 1.09 -21.76
C LEU A 4 -1.00 2.56 -21.43
N HIS A 5 -2.24 3.01 -21.63
CA HIS A 5 -2.65 4.35 -21.22
C HIS A 5 -2.49 4.56 -19.71
N TRP A 6 -2.85 3.58 -18.89
CA TRP A 6 -2.65 3.68 -17.46
C TRP A 6 -1.17 3.83 -17.11
N LEU A 7 -0.29 2.99 -17.66
CA LEU A 7 1.16 3.11 -17.47
C LEU A 7 1.71 4.49 -17.85
N ASN A 8 1.30 5.01 -19.02
CA ASN A 8 1.73 6.33 -19.51
C ASN A 8 1.16 7.50 -18.69
N SER A 9 0.14 7.27 -17.85
CA SER A 9 -0.42 8.28 -16.96
C SER A 9 0.27 8.35 -15.59
N LEU A 10 1.17 7.41 -15.30
CA LEU A 10 1.85 7.35 -14.01
C LEU A 10 3.00 8.38 -13.97
N PRO A 11 3.18 9.10 -12.85
CA PRO A 11 4.31 10.01 -12.65
C PRO A 11 5.57 9.20 -12.29
N LEU A 12 6.05 8.41 -13.25
CA LEU A 12 7.30 7.66 -13.13
C LEU A 12 8.50 8.59 -13.34
N ALA A 13 9.66 8.21 -12.80
CA ALA A 13 10.88 9.01 -12.90
C ALA A 13 11.46 8.94 -14.32
N SER A 14 11.29 7.80 -14.99
CA SER A 14 11.64 7.63 -16.39
C SER A 14 10.46 8.02 -17.29
N CYS A 15 10.73 8.85 -18.31
CA CYS A 15 9.75 9.24 -19.32
C CYS A 15 9.63 8.13 -20.39
N LEU A 16 9.26 6.92 -19.98
CA LEU A 16 9.08 5.79 -20.89
C LEU A 16 7.66 5.80 -21.45
N LEU A 17 7.53 6.15 -22.74
CA LEU A 17 6.29 5.96 -23.47
C LEU A 17 6.15 4.47 -23.80
N VAL A 18 5.16 3.81 -23.17
CA VAL A 18 4.84 2.41 -23.46
C VAL A 18 3.80 2.37 -24.58
N ASP A 19 4.22 1.99 -25.77
CA ASP A 19 3.40 1.88 -26.97
C ASP A 19 2.90 0.44 -27.23
N SER A 20 3.58 -0.56 -26.67
CA SER A 20 3.30 -1.97 -26.89
C SER A 20 3.62 -2.84 -25.65
N PHE A 21 3.04 -4.04 -25.60
CA PHE A 21 3.34 -5.00 -24.53
C PHE A 21 4.76 -5.58 -24.64
N ALA A 22 5.40 -5.53 -25.81
CA ALA A 22 6.75 -6.02 -26.00
C ALA A 22 7.78 -5.26 -25.15
N VAL A 23 7.59 -3.95 -24.97
CA VAL A 23 8.46 -3.10 -24.13
C VAL A 23 8.46 -3.56 -22.65
N LEU A 24 7.40 -4.22 -22.20
CA LEU A 24 7.27 -4.68 -20.82
C LEU A 24 8.09 -5.95 -20.52
N GLN A 25 8.54 -6.67 -21.54
CA GLN A 25 9.33 -7.91 -21.41
C GLN A 25 10.69 -7.68 -20.76
N ASN A 26 11.28 -6.50 -20.95
CA ASN A 26 12.55 -6.14 -20.32
C ASN A 26 12.42 -5.88 -18.81
N GLY A 27 11.20 -5.81 -18.30
CA GLY A 27 10.92 -5.61 -16.88
C GLY A 27 11.19 -4.20 -16.36
N ASP A 28 11.74 -3.28 -17.15
CA ASP A 28 12.10 -1.92 -16.71
C ASP A 28 10.90 -1.12 -16.19
N VAL A 29 9.86 -1.01 -17.02
CA VAL A 29 8.63 -0.28 -16.66
C VAL A 29 7.94 -0.95 -15.48
N LEU A 30 7.84 -2.29 -15.49
CA LEU A 30 7.21 -3.04 -14.41
C LEU A 30 7.98 -2.85 -13.09
N PHE A 31 9.30 -2.89 -13.15
CA PHE A 31 10.20 -2.68 -12.02
C PHE A 31 10.07 -1.27 -11.48
N GLU A 32 10.00 -0.25 -12.32
CA GLU A 32 9.86 1.12 -11.87
C GLU A 32 8.51 1.36 -11.17
N VAL A 33 7.42 0.82 -11.72
CA VAL A 33 6.11 0.87 -11.07
C VAL A 33 6.14 0.16 -9.72
N ALA A 34 6.74 -1.03 -9.64
CA ALA A 34 6.86 -1.77 -8.39
C ALA A 34 7.77 -1.06 -7.38
N ASN A 35 8.89 -0.49 -7.83
CA ASN A 35 9.83 0.28 -7.02
C ASN A 35 9.18 1.54 -6.44
N ALA A 36 8.28 2.17 -7.21
CA ALA A 36 7.49 3.27 -6.72
C ALA A 36 6.49 2.82 -5.63
N LEU A 37 6.05 1.56 -5.58
CA LEU A 37 5.18 1.05 -4.52
C LEU A 37 5.97 0.62 -3.28
N GLN A 38 7.07 -0.08 -3.47
CA GLN A 38 7.94 -0.61 -2.43
C GLN A 38 9.39 -0.46 -2.89
N THR A 39 10.29 0.05 -2.05
CA THR A 39 11.70 0.23 -2.41
C THR A 39 12.32 -1.12 -2.80
N LEU A 40 12.73 -1.25 -4.06
CA LEU A 40 13.39 -2.44 -4.61
C LEU A 40 14.88 -2.17 -4.80
N GLN A 41 15.69 -3.23 -4.75
CA GLN A 41 17.11 -3.13 -5.10
C GLN A 41 17.31 -3.25 -6.61
N PRO A 42 18.09 -2.38 -7.25
CA PRO A 42 18.40 -2.53 -8.66
C PRO A 42 19.21 -3.82 -8.91
N PRO A 43 19.10 -4.43 -10.11
CA PRO A 43 19.89 -5.60 -10.46
C PRO A 43 21.40 -5.30 -10.46
N PRO A 44 22.25 -6.31 -10.26
CA PRO A 44 23.69 -6.15 -10.31
C PRO A 44 24.14 -5.73 -11.72
N ALA A 45 24.85 -4.59 -11.81
CA ALA A 45 25.25 -3.97 -13.07
C ALA A 45 26.13 -4.86 -13.98
N LYS A 46 26.78 -5.90 -13.42
CA LYS A 46 27.65 -6.83 -14.15
C LYS A 46 26.91 -8.04 -14.74
N ALA A 47 25.61 -8.21 -14.45
CA ALA A 47 24.85 -9.33 -14.98
C ALA A 47 24.53 -9.15 -16.47
N LEU A 48 24.39 -10.26 -17.19
CA LEU A 48 23.92 -10.28 -18.57
C LEU A 48 22.52 -9.61 -18.67
N ALA A 49 22.22 -8.94 -19.79
CA ALA A 49 20.94 -8.26 -20.00
C ALA A 49 19.72 -9.14 -19.67
N THR A 50 19.69 -10.38 -20.14
CA THR A 50 18.60 -11.33 -19.85
C THR A 50 18.48 -11.64 -18.36
N ALA A 51 19.61 -11.79 -17.66
CA ALA A 51 19.63 -12.02 -16.22
C ALA A 51 19.17 -10.78 -15.45
N GLN A 52 19.48 -9.58 -15.93
CA GLN A 52 18.95 -8.33 -15.37
C GLN A 52 17.44 -8.23 -15.53
N SER A 53 16.90 -8.53 -16.72
CA SER A 53 15.45 -8.53 -16.98
C SER A 53 14.73 -9.54 -16.11
N ALA A 54 15.24 -10.77 -16.01
CA ALA A 54 14.68 -11.80 -15.15
C ALA A 54 14.69 -11.36 -13.67
N HIS A 55 15.78 -10.75 -13.20
CA HIS A 55 15.87 -10.27 -11.82
C HIS A 55 14.86 -9.15 -11.52
N LYS A 56 14.72 -8.18 -12.43
CA LYS A 56 13.71 -7.11 -12.33
C LYS A 56 12.30 -7.70 -12.21
N ILE A 57 11.96 -8.65 -13.09
CA ILE A 57 10.64 -9.30 -13.09
C ILE A 57 10.44 -10.12 -11.81
N GLN A 58 11.45 -10.85 -11.35
CA GLN A 58 11.37 -11.60 -10.11
C GLN A 58 11.09 -10.68 -8.90
N GLN A 59 11.72 -9.52 -8.83
CA GLN A 59 11.44 -8.54 -7.79
C GLN A 59 10.04 -7.93 -7.92
N VAL A 60 9.57 -7.67 -9.14
CA VAL A 60 8.17 -7.25 -9.37
C VAL A 60 7.20 -8.31 -8.86
N LEU A 61 7.44 -9.58 -9.19
CA LEU A 61 6.59 -10.68 -8.76
C LEU A 61 6.64 -10.88 -7.24
N ALA A 62 7.78 -10.65 -6.59
CA ALA A 62 7.86 -10.66 -5.13
C ALA A 62 6.93 -9.63 -4.47
N VAL A 63 6.71 -8.48 -5.12
CA VAL A 63 5.72 -7.47 -4.68
C VAL A 63 4.30 -7.93 -4.99
N VAL A 64 4.07 -8.57 -6.14
CA VAL A 64 2.73 -8.87 -6.67
C VAL A 64 2.12 -10.15 -6.08
N LEU A 65 2.89 -11.23 -5.94
CA LEU A 65 2.44 -12.56 -5.53
C LEU A 65 1.71 -12.58 -4.17
N PRO A 66 2.15 -11.85 -3.13
CA PRO A 66 1.42 -11.79 -1.85
C PRO A 66 0.00 -11.23 -1.96
N HIS A 67 -0.31 -10.53 -3.04
CA HIS A 67 -1.60 -9.88 -3.29
C HIS A 67 -2.44 -10.61 -4.33
N VAL A 68 -1.99 -11.77 -4.82
CA VAL A 68 -2.79 -12.62 -5.70
C VAL A 68 -3.99 -13.16 -4.90
N PRO A 69 -5.22 -12.97 -5.39
CA PRO A 69 -6.40 -13.48 -4.72
C PRO A 69 -6.36 -15.02 -4.68
N LYS A 70 -6.42 -15.60 -3.48
CA LYS A 70 -6.41 -17.05 -3.24
C LYS A 70 -7.58 -17.81 -3.91
N HIS A 71 -8.63 -17.07 -4.28
CA HIS A 71 -9.80 -17.59 -4.98
C HIS A 71 -10.00 -16.82 -6.29
N SER A 72 -9.04 -16.93 -7.20
CA SER A 72 -9.25 -16.51 -8.59
C SER A 72 -10.14 -17.54 -9.27
N SER A 73 -11.37 -17.17 -9.63
CA SER A 73 -12.24 -17.98 -10.48
C SER A 73 -11.57 -18.24 -11.84
N SER A 74 -11.94 -19.35 -12.46
CA SER A 74 -11.28 -20.14 -13.51
C SER A 74 -10.93 -19.46 -14.85
N HIS A 75 -10.93 -18.13 -14.95
CA HIS A 75 -10.74 -17.40 -16.21
C HIS A 75 -9.57 -16.42 -16.23
N HIS A 76 -8.82 -16.26 -15.13
CA HIS A 76 -7.64 -15.40 -15.10
C HIS A 76 -6.34 -16.22 -15.01
N HIS A 77 -5.34 -15.81 -15.80
CA HIS A 77 -4.01 -16.38 -15.74
C HIS A 77 -3.46 -16.24 -14.31
N VAL A 78 -3.07 -17.36 -13.71
CA VAL A 78 -2.65 -17.43 -12.32
C VAL A 78 -1.14 -17.23 -12.24
N LEU A 79 -0.73 -16.13 -11.62
CA LEU A 79 0.69 -15.86 -11.39
C LEU A 79 1.26 -16.84 -10.35
N ARG A 80 2.35 -17.50 -10.72
CA ARG A 80 3.16 -18.43 -9.94
C ARG A 80 4.65 -18.19 -10.15
N ASP A 81 5.45 -18.37 -9.11
CA ASP A 81 6.91 -18.32 -9.18
C ASP A 81 7.44 -19.76 -9.27
N PRO A 82 8.34 -20.10 -10.22
CA PRO A 82 9.04 -19.23 -11.18
C PRO A 82 8.38 -19.06 -12.55
N GLU A 83 7.27 -19.73 -12.84
CA GLU A 83 6.71 -19.83 -14.20
C GLU A 83 6.34 -18.45 -14.78
N SER A 84 5.80 -17.54 -13.95
CA SER A 84 5.39 -16.21 -14.40
C SER A 84 6.55 -15.32 -14.80
N VAL A 85 7.77 -15.59 -14.28
CA VAL A 85 8.96 -14.86 -14.71
C VAL A 85 9.20 -15.15 -16.18
N LEU A 86 9.16 -16.43 -16.55
CA LEU A 86 9.36 -16.88 -17.93
C LEU A 86 8.22 -16.40 -18.83
N ASP A 87 6.98 -16.54 -18.39
CA ASP A 87 5.81 -16.07 -19.15
C ASP A 87 5.92 -14.57 -19.50
N ILE A 88 6.39 -13.73 -18.57
CA ILE A 88 6.56 -12.30 -18.81
C ILE A 88 7.74 -12.03 -19.74
N LEU A 89 8.86 -12.73 -19.57
CA LEU A 89 10.04 -12.62 -20.45
C LEU A 89 9.71 -13.02 -21.89
N GLU A 90 8.88 -14.05 -22.08
CA GLU A 90 8.40 -14.49 -23.39
C GLU A 90 7.32 -13.59 -23.98
N GLY A 91 6.83 -12.61 -23.20
CA GLY A 91 5.82 -11.67 -23.67
C GLY A 91 4.39 -12.19 -23.62
N GLN A 92 4.10 -13.18 -22.78
CA GLN A 92 2.74 -13.67 -22.57
C GLN A 92 1.86 -12.54 -22.01
N ILE A 93 1.02 -11.98 -22.89
CA ILE A 93 0.11 -10.88 -22.57
C ILE A 93 -0.77 -11.18 -21.33
N PRO A 94 -1.28 -12.41 -21.13
CA PRO A 94 -2.05 -12.72 -19.93
C PRO A 94 -1.27 -12.54 -18.62
N ALA A 95 -0.01 -12.98 -18.56
CA ALA A 95 0.86 -12.84 -17.38
C ALA A 95 1.18 -11.36 -17.10
N ILE A 96 1.48 -10.60 -18.15
CA ILE A 96 1.73 -9.16 -18.05
C ILE A 96 0.48 -8.44 -17.55
N CYS A 97 -0.69 -8.73 -18.12
CA CYS A 97 -1.95 -8.10 -17.70
C CYS A 97 -2.32 -8.45 -16.26
N ALA A 98 -2.12 -9.70 -15.83
CA ALA A 98 -2.36 -10.12 -14.44
C ALA A 98 -1.48 -9.32 -13.48
N THR A 99 -0.18 -9.22 -13.79
CA THR A 99 0.81 -8.45 -13.02
C THR A 99 0.41 -6.97 -12.92
N LEU A 100 0.07 -6.35 -14.06
CA LEU A 100 -0.38 -4.96 -14.12
C LEU A 100 -1.68 -4.72 -13.34
N SER A 101 -2.60 -5.69 -13.31
CA SER A 101 -3.85 -5.55 -12.56
C SER A 101 -3.64 -5.43 -11.06
N ILE A 102 -2.71 -6.22 -10.53
CA ILE A 102 -2.37 -6.20 -9.11
C ILE A 102 -1.58 -4.93 -8.81
N LEU A 103 -0.57 -4.59 -9.62
CA LEU A 103 0.19 -3.34 -9.47
C LEU A 103 -0.70 -2.10 -9.48
N LYS A 104 -1.68 -2.03 -10.38
CA LYS A 104 -2.66 -0.94 -10.41
C LYS A 104 -3.50 -0.88 -9.14
N THR A 105 -3.94 -2.03 -8.63
CA THR A 105 -4.70 -2.11 -7.38
C THR A 105 -3.87 -1.57 -6.21
N LEU A 106 -2.62 -2.00 -6.09
CA LEU A 106 -1.70 -1.53 -5.06
C LEU A 106 -1.41 -0.03 -5.18
N TRP A 107 -1.24 0.47 -6.41
CA TRP A 107 -1.08 1.90 -6.68
C TRP A 107 -2.26 2.72 -6.19
N MET A 108 -3.49 2.26 -6.48
CA MET A 108 -4.69 2.94 -6.03
C MET A 108 -4.85 2.89 -4.51
N GLN A 109 -4.54 1.76 -3.88
CA GLN A 109 -4.54 1.65 -2.42
C GLN A 109 -3.54 2.62 -1.79
N LYS A 110 -2.31 2.72 -2.34
CA LYS A 110 -1.30 3.68 -1.89
C LYS A 110 -1.78 5.12 -2.04
N HIS A 111 -2.37 5.46 -3.17
CA HIS A 111 -2.90 6.81 -3.42
C HIS A 111 -4.02 7.17 -2.45
N ILE A 112 -4.98 6.27 -2.24
CA ILE A 112 -6.09 6.46 -1.29
C ILE A 112 -5.55 6.66 0.13
N ARG A 113 -4.59 5.83 0.57
CA ARG A 113 -3.97 5.97 1.90
C ARG A 113 -3.28 7.34 2.07
N ARG A 114 -2.59 7.83 1.04
CA ARG A 114 -1.97 9.17 1.07
C ARG A 114 -3.01 10.28 1.22
N LEU A 115 -4.10 10.24 0.46
CA LEU A 115 -5.19 11.20 0.58
C LEU A 115 -5.82 11.19 1.98
N GLN A 116 -6.02 10.00 2.55
CA GLN A 116 -6.52 9.85 3.90
C GLN A 116 -5.57 10.44 4.94
N GLN A 117 -4.26 10.19 4.82
CA GLN A 117 -3.24 10.77 5.70
C GLN A 117 -3.22 12.30 5.62
N GLN A 118 -3.28 12.87 4.42
CA GLN A 118 -3.35 14.32 4.21
C GLN A 118 -4.61 14.93 4.83
N TYR A 119 -5.76 14.27 4.67
CA TYR A 119 -7.00 14.70 5.30
C TYR A 119 -6.89 14.71 6.83
N ILE A 120 -6.39 13.61 7.42
CA ILE A 120 -6.20 13.50 8.87
C ILE A 120 -5.25 14.58 9.38
N HIS A 121 -4.11 14.78 8.70
CA HIS A 121 -3.14 15.81 9.07
C HIS A 121 -3.76 17.22 9.03
N GLY A 122 -4.52 17.53 7.98
CA GLY A 122 -5.23 18.80 7.89
C GLY A 122 -6.30 19.00 8.96
N GLN A 123 -6.95 17.94 9.45
CA GLN A 123 -7.89 18.03 10.58
C GLN A 123 -7.16 18.26 11.90
N VAL A 124 -6.02 17.59 12.11
CA VAL A 124 -5.17 17.79 13.29
C VAL A 124 -4.62 19.22 13.34
N ASP A 125 -4.15 19.76 12.22
CA ASP A 125 -3.67 21.14 12.14
C ASP A 125 -4.76 22.17 12.43
N LYS A 126 -5.97 21.95 11.92
CA LYS A 126 -7.15 22.80 12.24
C LYS A 126 -7.49 22.73 13.72
N LEU A 127 -7.44 21.54 14.32
CA LEU A 127 -7.68 21.39 15.76
C LEU A 127 -6.62 22.15 16.56
N HIS A 128 -5.33 22.01 16.25
CA HIS A 128 -4.25 22.73 16.93
C HIS A 128 -4.36 24.26 16.81
N ARG A 129 -4.83 24.78 15.66
CA ARG A 129 -5.07 26.23 15.51
C ARG A 129 -6.28 26.75 16.29
N ASN A 130 -7.25 25.87 16.56
CA ASN A 130 -8.48 26.21 17.27
C ASN A 130 -8.42 25.92 18.78
N VAL A 131 -7.30 25.35 19.28
CA VAL A 131 -7.04 25.32 20.72
C VAL A 131 -6.76 26.76 21.15
N PRO A 132 -7.58 27.37 22.03
CA PRO A 132 -7.26 28.67 22.60
C PRO A 132 -5.87 28.57 23.23
N GLN A 133 -4.95 29.45 22.84
CA GLN A 133 -3.74 29.67 23.62
C GLN A 133 -4.19 30.25 24.97
N THR A 134 -4.55 29.39 25.92
CA THR A 134 -4.56 29.79 27.32
C THR A 134 -3.15 30.27 27.62
N PRO A 135 -2.96 31.52 28.08
CA PRO A 135 -1.65 32.02 28.46
C PRO A 135 -1.02 31.03 29.45
N PRO A 136 0.30 30.82 29.41
CA PRO A 136 0.96 29.95 30.36
C PRO A 136 0.56 30.40 31.78
N PRO A 137 0.18 29.47 32.67
CA PRO A 137 -0.19 29.85 34.03
C PRO A 137 0.98 30.60 34.66
N GLU A 138 0.71 31.81 35.17
CA GLU A 138 1.70 32.59 35.89
C GLU A 138 2.31 31.72 37.00
N ARG A 139 3.64 31.63 37.04
CA ARG A 139 4.34 30.90 38.10
C ARG A 139 3.94 31.52 39.45
N PRO A 140 3.31 30.77 40.37
CA PRO A 140 3.20 31.23 41.74
C PRO A 140 4.61 31.26 42.36
N PRO A 141 4.90 32.22 43.26
CA PRO A 141 6.20 32.31 43.91
C PRO A 141 6.49 31.03 44.70
N THR A 142 7.74 30.57 44.59
CA THR A 142 8.27 29.35 45.18
C THR A 142 8.16 29.37 46.71
N THR A 143 7.09 28.81 47.26
CA THR A 143 7.09 28.27 48.62
C THR A 143 7.22 26.76 48.51
N ARG A 144 8.39 26.24 48.92
CA ARG A 144 8.62 24.80 49.07
C ARG A 144 7.69 24.27 50.16
N VAL A 145 6.52 23.80 49.75
CA VAL A 145 5.72 22.86 50.55
C VAL A 145 5.86 21.50 49.86
N LYS A 146 6.43 20.54 50.59
CA LYS A 146 6.41 19.13 50.18
C LYS A 146 4.96 18.66 50.23
N THR A 147 4.26 18.76 49.11
CA THR A 147 2.93 18.16 48.96
C THR A 147 3.08 16.95 48.06
N THR A 148 2.95 15.76 48.64
CA THR A 148 2.89 14.49 47.91
C THR A 148 1.59 14.50 47.10
N VAL A 149 1.65 14.85 45.82
CA VAL A 149 0.48 14.78 44.93
C VAL A 149 0.32 13.33 44.49
N ALA A 150 -0.61 12.61 45.13
CA ALA A 150 -1.11 11.35 44.62
C ALA A 150 -2.03 11.66 43.42
N VAL A 151 -1.58 11.33 42.22
CA VAL A 151 -2.42 11.39 41.02
C VAL A 151 -3.38 10.21 41.07
N SER A 152 -4.60 10.44 41.52
CA SER A 152 -5.69 9.48 41.42
C SER A 152 -6.25 9.52 39.99
N TYR A 153 -5.94 8.51 39.19
CA TYR A 153 -6.69 8.26 37.98
C TYR A 153 -8.07 7.73 38.38
N PRO A 154 -9.19 8.29 37.88
CA PRO A 154 -10.48 7.65 38.05
C PRO A 154 -10.44 6.30 37.34
N THR A 155 -10.59 5.23 38.11
CA THR A 155 -10.75 3.88 37.60
C THR A 155 -12.02 3.87 36.72
N PRO A 156 -11.95 3.48 35.44
CA PRO A 156 -13.16 3.38 34.63
C PRO A 156 -14.03 2.26 35.17
N THR A 157 -15.12 2.61 35.85
CA THR A 157 -16.11 1.67 36.42
C THR A 157 -16.98 0.98 35.36
N THR A 158 -16.73 1.22 34.06
CA THR A 158 -17.45 0.55 32.98
C THR A 158 -16.47 -0.15 32.05
N ARG A 159 -16.37 -1.49 32.21
CA ARG A 159 -15.92 -2.37 31.14
C ARG A 159 -16.79 -2.09 29.92
N LEU A 160 -16.22 -1.47 28.90
CA LEU A 160 -16.79 -1.53 27.55
C LEU A 160 -16.64 -2.97 27.07
N VAL A 161 -17.67 -3.77 27.35
CA VAL A 161 -17.81 -5.10 26.77
C VAL A 161 -17.98 -4.91 25.26
N PRO A 162 -17.19 -5.60 24.40
CA PRO A 162 -17.47 -5.62 22.97
C PRO A 162 -18.89 -6.15 22.77
N LYS A 163 -19.74 -5.34 22.16
CA LYS A 163 -21.12 -5.71 21.85
C LYS A 163 -21.04 -6.93 20.93
N VAL A 164 -21.34 -8.11 21.47
CA VAL A 164 -21.38 -9.38 20.73
C VAL A 164 -22.36 -9.18 19.57
N PHE A 165 -21.84 -9.21 18.35
CA PHE A 165 -22.65 -9.21 17.15
C PHE A 165 -23.40 -10.55 17.11
N ARG A 166 -24.70 -10.55 17.45
CA ARG A 166 -25.57 -11.70 17.21
C ARG A 166 -26.13 -11.56 15.78
N PRO A 167 -25.87 -12.52 14.88
CA PRO A 167 -26.59 -12.55 13.61
C PRO A 167 -28.08 -12.80 13.89
N PRO A 168 -29.01 -12.21 13.10
CA PRO A 168 -30.43 -12.49 13.23
C PRO A 168 -30.70 -13.97 12.97
N GLY A 169 -31.43 -14.61 13.89
CA GLY A 169 -31.75 -16.03 13.84
C GLY A 169 -32.55 -16.37 12.58
N LEU A 170 -32.15 -17.45 11.91
CA LEU A 170 -32.99 -18.12 10.92
C LEU A 170 -34.28 -18.58 11.60
N ALA A 171 -35.40 -17.98 11.22
CA ALA A 171 -36.71 -18.59 11.43
C ALA A 171 -36.82 -19.78 10.45
N TRP A 172 -36.73 -21.00 10.97
CA TRP A 172 -37.24 -22.16 10.26
C TRP A 172 -38.73 -22.27 10.56
N ASN A 173 -39.56 -21.92 9.59
CA ASN A 173 -40.97 -22.26 9.61
C ASN A 173 -41.08 -23.69 9.07
N THR A 174 -41.43 -24.62 9.96
CA THR A 174 -42.13 -25.86 9.63
C THR A 174 -43.57 -25.57 9.27
#